data_AF-A0A536JK26-F1
#
_entry.id   AF-A0A536JK26-F1
#
_cell.length_a   1.000
_cell.length_b   1.000
_cell.length_c   1.000
_cell.angle_alpha   90.00
_cell.angle_beta   90.00
_cell.angle_gamma   90.00
#
_symmetry.space_group_name_H-M   'P 1'
#
loop_
_entity.id
_entity.type
_entity.pdbx_description
1 polymer ?
#
loop_
_entity_poly.entity_id
_entity_poly.type
_entity_poly.pdbx_seq_one_letter_code
_entity_poly.pdbx_strand_id
1 'polypeptide(L)'
;MSSTPRAAAAALVRMRASAILPRVVSDATSGDRQRTDAGELERRLTAYLERRIPLWVQALEADDAERAKAIQRLLRTDAEAGENIPPVVLLGTVAIGYRLIESEIRTHASEYGYSAEALWTEMDLLRRTVGEMRRRLVDGESVA
;
A
#
# COMPACT_ATOMS: atom_id res chain seq x y z
N MET A 1 -24.45 -5.34 11.53
CA MET A 1 -24.15 -4.35 10.46
C MET A 1 -23.20 -5.03 9.49
N SER A 2 -23.60 -5.26 8.24
CA SER A 2 -22.66 -5.74 7.23
C SER A 2 -21.60 -4.67 7.00
N SER A 3 -20.32 -5.02 7.12
CA SER A 3 -19.22 -4.13 6.71
C SER A 3 -19.37 -3.86 5.22
N THR A 4 -19.06 -2.65 4.74
CA THR A 4 -19.02 -2.36 3.29
C THR A 4 -17.86 -3.13 2.63
N PRO A 5 -17.86 -3.36 1.29
CA PRO A 5 -16.73 -3.99 0.60
C PRO A 5 -15.40 -3.30 0.92
N ARG A 6 -15.44 -1.96 1.02
CA ARG A 6 -14.33 -1.10 1.40
C ARG A 6 -13.78 -1.42 2.80
N ALA A 7 -14.66 -1.47 3.80
CA ALA A 7 -14.28 -1.80 5.17
C ALA A 7 -13.81 -3.25 5.31
N ALA A 8 -14.40 -4.18 4.55
CA ALA A 8 -13.97 -5.58 4.50
C ALA A 8 -12.57 -5.72 3.89
N ALA A 9 -12.27 -5.04 2.78
CA ALA A 9 -10.94 -5.03 2.17
C ALA A 9 -9.89 -4.46 3.13
N ALA A 10 -10.21 -3.37 3.84
CA ALA A 10 -9.32 -2.80 4.85
C ALA A 10 -9.08 -3.74 6.05
N ALA A 11 -10.14 -4.39 6.55
CA ALA A 11 -10.03 -5.39 7.61
C ALA A 11 -9.15 -6.57 7.19
N LEU A 12 -9.32 -7.07 5.96
CA LEU A 12 -8.51 -8.13 5.38
C LEU A 12 -7.04 -7.71 5.34
N VAL A 13 -6.71 -6.54 4.76
CA VAL A 13 -5.31 -6.11 4.69
C VAL A 13 -4.71 -5.93 6.09
N ARG A 14 -5.45 -5.35 7.03
CA ARG A 14 -5.00 -5.21 8.43
C ARG A 14 -4.67 -6.57 9.06
N MET A 15 -5.54 -7.55 8.88
CA MET A 15 -5.35 -8.90 9.41
C MET A 15 -4.17 -9.63 8.76
N ARG A 16 -3.95 -9.40 7.46
CA ARG A 16 -2.90 -10.08 6.69
C ARG A 16 -1.57 -9.31 6.63
N ALA A 17 -1.51 -8.10 7.18
CA ALA A 17 -0.33 -7.23 7.13
C ALA A 17 0.94 -7.91 7.68
N SER A 18 0.84 -8.66 8.78
CA SER A 18 1.96 -9.39 9.39
C SER A 18 2.50 -10.52 8.51
N ALA A 19 1.66 -11.11 7.65
CA ALA A 19 2.07 -12.13 6.69
C ALA A 19 2.58 -11.51 5.37
N ILE A 20 2.01 -10.38 4.94
CA ILE A 20 2.37 -9.69 3.71
C ILE A 20 3.71 -8.98 3.85
N LEU A 21 3.91 -8.20 4.92
CA LEU A 21 5.06 -7.30 5.07
C LEU A 21 6.41 -8.03 4.91
N PRO A 22 6.69 -9.14 5.62
CA PRO A 22 7.98 -9.82 5.48
C PRO A 22 8.22 -10.35 4.06
N ARG A 23 7.16 -10.79 3.37
CA ARG A 23 7.24 -11.25 1.98
C ARG A 23 7.54 -10.10 1.03
N VAL A 24 6.89 -8.94 1.21
CA VAL A 24 7.18 -7.74 0.41
C VAL A 24 8.63 -7.33 0.55
N VAL A 25 9.16 -7.28 1.78
CA VAL A 25 10.56 -6.91 2.02
C VAL A 25 11.50 -7.91 1.35
N SER A 26 11.27 -9.21 1.59
CA SER A 26 12.09 -10.27 1.00
C SER A 26 12.10 -10.24 -0.53
N ASP A 27 10.94 -10.06 -1.16
CA ASP A 27 10.80 -9.97 -2.62
C ASP A 27 11.43 -8.68 -3.18
N ALA A 28 11.38 -7.58 -2.44
CA ALA A 28 11.97 -6.31 -2.86
C ALA A 28 13.50 -6.28 -2.74
N THR A 29 14.10 -7.09 -1.86
CA THR A 29 15.55 -7.13 -1.64
C THR A 29 16.25 -8.32 -2.31
N SER A 30 15.52 -9.32 -2.82
CA SER A 30 16.11 -10.55 -3.37
C SER A 30 16.94 -10.34 -4.65
N GLY A 31 16.76 -9.22 -5.36
CA GLY A 31 17.57 -8.84 -6.51
C GLY A 31 18.89 -8.14 -6.19
N ASP A 32 19.08 -7.65 -4.95
CA ASP A 32 20.19 -6.75 -4.58
C ASP A 32 21.33 -7.47 -3.83
N ARG A 33 21.47 -8.79 -4.06
CA ARG A 33 22.42 -9.71 -3.37
C ARG A 33 23.91 -9.35 -3.48
N GLN A 34 24.28 -8.38 -4.33
CA GLN A 34 25.67 -7.94 -4.51
C GLN A 34 26.05 -6.71 -3.67
N ARG A 35 25.13 -6.09 -2.92
CA ARG A 35 25.43 -4.90 -2.13
C ARG A 35 25.73 -5.21 -0.67
N THR A 36 26.81 -4.61 -0.18
CA THR A 36 27.24 -4.54 1.23
C THR A 36 26.15 -3.98 2.17
N ASP A 37 25.07 -3.40 1.62
CA ASP A 37 23.99 -2.70 2.34
C ASP A 37 22.63 -3.42 2.36
N ALA A 38 22.54 -4.69 1.95
CA ALA A 38 21.25 -5.41 1.86
C ALA A 38 20.45 -5.40 3.17
N GLY A 39 21.11 -5.64 4.31
CA GLY A 39 20.44 -5.61 5.63
C GLY A 39 19.98 -4.21 6.05
N GLU A 40 20.66 -3.15 5.61
CA GLU A 40 20.22 -1.77 5.86
C GLU A 40 19.01 -1.40 5.00
N LEU A 41 18.99 -1.85 3.74
CA LEU A 41 17.82 -1.68 2.87
C LEU A 41 16.59 -2.42 3.42
N GLU A 42 16.75 -3.66 3.90
CA GLU A 42 15.67 -4.41 4.54
C GLU A 42 15.08 -3.68 5.75
N ARG A 43 15.94 -3.13 6.62
CA ARG A 43 15.50 -2.31 7.77
C ARG A 43 14.71 -1.08 7.33
N ARG A 44 15.21 -0.32 6.35
CA ARG A 44 14.52 0.88 5.82
C ARG A 44 13.18 0.53 5.19
N LEU A 45 13.12 -0.54 4.40
CA LEU A 45 11.88 -1.00 3.78
C LEU A 45 10.86 -1.46 4.82
N THR A 46 11.31 -2.18 5.85
CA THR A 46 10.45 -2.62 6.96
C THR A 46 9.85 -1.41 7.67
N ALA A 47 10.68 -0.46 8.12
CA ALA A 47 10.23 0.75 8.82
C ALA A 47 9.33 1.64 7.94
N TYR A 48 9.57 1.67 6.63
CA TYR A 48 8.68 2.33 5.68
C TYR A 48 7.32 1.64 5.61
N LEU A 49 7.28 0.33 5.42
CA LEU A 49 6.02 -0.43 5.29
C LEU A 49 5.21 -0.43 6.58
N GLU A 50 5.85 -0.52 7.75
CA GLU A 50 5.19 -0.41 9.06
C GLU A 50 4.47 0.93 9.25
N ARG A 51 5.03 2.02 8.73
CA ARG A 51 4.38 3.35 8.74
C ARG A 51 3.32 3.48 7.64
N ARG A 52 3.58 2.92 6.46
CA ARG A 52 2.74 3.07 5.28
C ARG A 52 1.45 2.27 5.36
N ILE A 53 1.51 1.01 5.80
CA ILE A 53 0.34 0.11 5.80
C ILE A 53 -0.83 0.69 6.60
N PRO A 54 -0.64 1.22 7.82
CA PRO A 54 -1.73 1.86 8.56
C PRO A 54 -2.37 3.04 7.82
N LEU A 55 -1.57 3.91 7.20
CA LEU A 55 -2.08 5.06 6.42
C LEU A 55 -2.84 4.62 5.17
N TRP A 56 -2.35 3.56 4.54
CA TRP A 56 -2.99 2.99 3.37
C TRP A 56 -4.34 2.32 3.73
N VAL A 57 -4.40 1.61 4.85
CA VAL A 57 -5.65 1.06 5.41
C VAL A 57 -6.62 2.19 5.79
N GLN A 58 -6.15 3.27 6.42
CA GLN A 58 -6.96 4.46 6.70
C GLN A 58 -7.52 5.10 5.43
N ALA A 59 -6.71 5.22 4.36
CA ALA A 59 -7.17 5.76 3.09
C ALA A 59 -8.22 4.87 2.41
N LEU A 60 -8.11 3.56 2.60
CA LEU A 60 -9.13 2.63 2.13
C LEU A 60 -10.43 2.79 2.91
N GLU A 61 -10.38 2.85 4.24
CA GLU A 61 -11.56 2.99 5.13
C GLU A 61 -12.23 4.35 5.06
N ALA A 62 -11.49 5.40 4.70
CA ALA A 62 -11.99 6.75 4.63
C ALA A 62 -13.23 6.84 3.72
N ASP A 63 -14.20 7.63 4.18
CA ASP A 63 -15.30 8.06 3.33
C ASP A 63 -14.79 8.99 2.21
N ASP A 64 -15.67 9.33 1.28
CA ASP A 64 -15.27 10.11 0.11
C ASP A 64 -14.83 11.55 0.46
N ALA A 65 -15.28 12.10 1.60
CA ALA A 65 -14.89 13.43 2.07
C ALA A 65 -13.49 13.45 2.70
N GLU A 66 -13.10 12.37 3.38
CA GLU A 66 -11.81 12.26 4.07
C GLU A 66 -10.71 11.60 3.22
N ARG A 67 -11.10 10.83 2.20
CA ARG A 67 -10.20 10.00 1.40
C ARG A 67 -9.05 10.79 0.76
N ALA A 68 -9.32 11.98 0.22
CA ALA A 68 -8.26 12.81 -0.36
C ALA A 68 -7.17 13.18 0.67
N LYS A 69 -7.57 13.57 1.88
CA LYS A 69 -6.64 13.91 2.98
C LYS A 69 -5.88 12.68 3.48
N ALA A 70 -6.52 11.51 3.51
CA ALA A 70 -5.86 10.26 3.86
C ALA A 70 -4.81 9.86 2.82
N ILE A 71 -5.11 10.00 1.53
CA ILE A 71 -4.16 9.76 0.43
C ILE A 71 -3.00 10.76 0.47
N GLN A 72 -3.23 12.04 0.78
CA GLN A 72 -2.14 13.00 0.94
C GLN A 72 -1.15 12.61 2.04
N ARG A 73 -1.66 12.13 3.19
CA ARG A 73 -0.80 11.61 4.28
C ARG A 73 0.04 10.42 3.81
N LEU A 74 -0.58 9.49 3.08
CA LEU A 74 0.12 8.35 2.47
C LEU A 74 1.24 8.81 1.52
N LEU A 75 0.95 9.75 0.62
CA LEU A 75 1.91 10.26 -0.37
C LEU A 75 3.07 11.02 0.29
N ARG A 76 2.83 11.72 1.40
CA ARG A 76 3.90 12.35 2.19
C ARG A 76 4.85 11.31 2.75
N THR A 77 4.33 10.22 3.33
CA THR A 77 5.16 9.11 3.82
C THR A 77 5.95 8.43 2.69
N ASP A 78 5.36 8.28 1.51
CA ASP A 78 6.08 7.79 0.32
C ASP A 78 7.23 8.74 -0.06
N ALA A 79 7.02 10.06 -0.01
CA ALA A 79 8.05 11.06 -0.32
C ALA A 79 9.20 11.07 0.69
N GLU A 80 8.90 11.08 2.00
CA GLU A 80 9.90 10.99 3.08
C GLU A 80 10.74 9.70 2.99
N ALA A 81 10.11 8.58 2.62
CA ALA A 81 10.84 7.33 2.41
C ALA A 81 11.77 7.39 1.20
N GLY A 82 11.39 8.13 0.14
CA GLY A 82 12.19 8.34 -1.06
C GLY A 82 13.52 9.09 -0.82
N GLU A 83 13.67 9.79 0.31
CA GLU A 83 14.94 10.40 0.72
C GLU A 83 16.00 9.37 1.10
N ASN A 84 15.57 8.17 1.54
CA ASN A 84 16.44 7.15 2.13
C ASN A 84 16.41 5.80 1.39
N ILE A 85 15.45 5.62 0.48
CA ILE A 85 15.21 4.40 -0.30
C ILE A 85 15.22 4.77 -1.78
N PRO A 86 16.02 4.08 -2.62
CA PRO A 86 16.03 4.37 -4.06
C PRO A 86 14.63 4.32 -4.67
N PRO A 87 14.22 5.32 -5.49
CA PRO A 87 12.86 5.40 -6.02
C PRO A 87 12.38 4.14 -6.75
N VAL A 88 13.28 3.48 -7.50
CA VAL A 88 12.96 2.22 -8.21
C VAL A 88 12.63 1.09 -7.23
N VAL A 89 13.33 1.01 -6.10
CA VAL A 89 13.07 0.02 -5.06
C VAL A 89 11.74 0.33 -4.40
N LEU A 90 11.52 1.59 -4.01
CA LEU A 90 10.27 2.04 -3.38
C LEU A 90 9.03 1.73 -4.24
N LEU A 91 9.10 2.01 -5.55
CA LEU A 91 8.04 1.69 -6.50
C LEU A 91 7.84 0.17 -6.63
N GLY A 92 8.93 -0.59 -6.73
CA GLY A 92 8.91 -2.05 -6.77
C GLY A 92 8.24 -2.65 -5.53
N THR A 93 8.63 -2.19 -4.33
CA THR A 93 8.05 -2.59 -3.05
C THR A 93 6.54 -2.37 -3.01
N VAL A 94 6.07 -1.20 -3.47
CA VAL A 94 4.63 -0.91 -3.52
C VAL A 94 3.89 -1.83 -4.50
N ALA A 95 4.47 -2.09 -5.68
CA ALA A 95 3.88 -2.99 -6.67
C ALA A 95 3.80 -4.44 -6.18
N ILE A 96 4.85 -4.93 -5.51
CA ILE A 96 4.88 -6.25 -4.85
C ILE A 96 3.78 -6.32 -3.78
N GLY A 97 3.66 -5.29 -2.95
CA GLY A 97 2.61 -5.19 -1.93
C GLY A 97 1.20 -5.34 -2.51
N TYR A 98 0.87 -4.62 -3.59
CA TYR A 98 -0.43 -4.74 -4.25
C TYR A 98 -0.69 -6.15 -4.78
N ARG A 99 0.30 -6.79 -5.40
CA ARG A 99 0.17 -8.17 -5.93
C ARG A 99 -0.09 -9.17 -4.80
N LEU A 100 0.63 -9.05 -3.69
CA LEU A 100 0.42 -9.92 -2.54
C LEU A 100 -0.96 -9.68 -1.91
N ILE A 101 -1.39 -8.43 -1.76
CA ILE A 101 -2.74 -8.14 -1.27
C ILE A 101 -3.82 -8.71 -2.22
N GLU A 102 -3.64 -8.61 -3.54
CA GLU A 102 -4.57 -9.22 -4.50
C GLU A 102 -4.68 -10.73 -4.27
N SER A 103 -3.55 -11.40 -4.06
CA SER A 103 -3.52 -12.83 -3.75
C SER A 103 -4.26 -13.14 -2.44
N GLU A 104 -4.05 -12.35 -1.38
CA GLU A 104 -4.74 -12.54 -0.09
C GLU A 104 -6.25 -12.29 -0.22
N ILE A 105 -6.67 -11.31 -1.02
CA ILE A 105 -8.09 -11.05 -1.30
C ILE A 105 -8.72 -12.22 -2.04
N ARG A 106 -8.07 -12.75 -3.08
CA ARG A 106 -8.57 -13.91 -3.83
C ARG A 106 -8.75 -15.13 -2.94
N THR A 107 -7.88 -15.31 -1.95
CA THR A 107 -7.96 -16.43 -1.01
C THR A 107 -9.02 -16.22 0.08
N HIS A 108 -9.13 -15.02 0.64
CA HIS A 108 -9.85 -14.79 1.90
C HIS A 108 -11.13 -13.95 1.77
N ALA A 109 -11.51 -13.45 0.60
CA ALA A 109 -12.68 -12.58 0.45
C ALA A 109 -14.00 -13.20 0.96
N SER A 110 -14.17 -14.51 0.78
CA SER A 110 -15.36 -15.23 1.24
C SER A 110 -15.52 -15.23 2.75
N GLU A 111 -14.43 -15.13 3.52
CA GLU A 111 -14.46 -15.01 4.99
C GLU A 111 -15.16 -13.72 5.45
N TYR A 112 -15.22 -12.72 4.57
CA TYR A 112 -15.87 -11.43 4.79
C TYR A 112 -17.25 -11.34 4.13
N GLY A 113 -17.74 -12.41 3.51
CA GLY A 113 -19.04 -12.42 2.81
C GLY A 113 -19.04 -11.68 1.47
N TYR A 114 -17.86 -11.47 0.87
CA TYR A 114 -17.69 -10.75 -0.41
C TYR A 114 -17.03 -11.62 -1.48
N SER A 115 -17.27 -11.28 -2.74
CA SER A 115 -16.44 -11.80 -3.84
C SER A 115 -15.06 -11.14 -3.81
N ALA A 116 -14.04 -11.86 -4.29
CA ALA A 116 -12.70 -11.29 -4.45
C ALA A 116 -12.71 -10.06 -5.36
N GLU A 117 -13.54 -10.07 -6.41
CA GLU A 117 -13.70 -8.94 -7.33
C GLU A 117 -14.27 -7.69 -6.64
N ALA A 118 -15.26 -7.85 -5.76
CA ALA A 118 -15.84 -6.73 -5.03
C ALA A 118 -14.80 -6.05 -4.13
N LEU A 119 -14.00 -6.83 -3.39
CA LEU A 119 -12.94 -6.29 -2.55
C LEU A 119 -11.80 -5.69 -3.38
N TRP A 120 -11.39 -6.36 -4.46
CA TRP A 120 -10.32 -5.87 -5.34
C TRP A 120 -10.71 -4.60 -6.09
N THR A 121 -11.98 -4.39 -6.40
CA THR A 121 -12.44 -3.15 -7.04
C THR A 121 -12.18 -1.93 -6.15
N GLU A 122 -12.45 -2.03 -4.84
CA GLU A 122 -12.15 -0.93 -3.89
C GLU A 122 -10.64 -0.67 -3.77
N MET A 123 -9.85 -1.74 -3.79
CA MET A 123 -8.39 -1.67 -3.81
C MET A 123 -7.84 -0.96 -5.03
N ASP A 124 -8.33 -1.36 -6.21
CA ASP A 124 -7.88 -0.82 -7.48
C ASP A 124 -8.30 0.63 -7.66
N LEU A 125 -9.51 0.98 -7.19
CA LEU A 125 -9.95 2.37 -7.11
C LEU A 125 -8.99 3.21 -6.28
N LEU A 126 -8.66 2.79 -5.06
CA LEU A 126 -7.70 3.50 -4.21
C LEU A 126 -6.34 3.63 -4.90
N ARG A 127 -5.84 2.54 -5.52
CA ARG A 127 -4.56 2.54 -6.26
C ARG A 127 -4.55 3.56 -7.39
N ARG A 128 -5.63 3.65 -8.17
CA ARG A 128 -5.79 4.64 -9.26
C ARG A 128 -5.82 6.05 -8.73
N THR A 129 -6.62 6.32 -7.69
CA THR A 129 -6.72 7.66 -7.08
C THR A 129 -5.38 8.12 -6.48
N VAL A 130 -4.65 7.25 -5.79
CA VAL A 130 -3.30 7.54 -5.29
C VAL A 130 -2.35 7.89 -6.45
N GLY A 131 -2.41 7.13 -7.55
CA GLY A 131 -1.61 7.39 -8.74
C GLY A 131 -1.94 8.71 -9.43
N GLU A 132 -3.21 9.06 -9.52
CA GLU A 132 -3.67 10.36 -10.05
C GLU A 132 -3.20 11.53 -9.19
N MET A 133 -3.41 11.45 -7.87
CA MET A 133 -2.96 12.50 -6.94
C MET A 133 -1.44 12.66 -6.95
N ARG A 134 -0.68 11.56 -7.05
CA ARG A 134 0.77 11.61 -7.20
C ARG A 134 1.19 12.35 -8.47
N ARG A 135 0.55 12.09 -9.61
CA ARG A 135 0.85 12.80 -10.86
C ARG A 135 0.61 14.30 -10.73
N ARG A 136 -0.55 14.70 -10.19
CA ARG A 136 -0.87 16.13 -9.95
C ARG A 136 0.17 16.83 -9.07
N LEU A 137 0.67 16.17 -8.02
CA LEU A 137 1.72 16.72 -7.16
C LEU A 137 3.06 16.90 -7.90
N VAL A 138 3.42 15.98 -8.79
CA VAL A 138 4.66 16.06 -9.59
C VAL A 138 4.54 17.12 -10.68
N ASP A 139 3.37 17.23 -11.29
CA ASP A 139 3.09 18.18 -12.38
C ASP A 139 2.92 19.63 -11.86
N GLY A 140 3.06 19.87 -10.55
CA GLY A 140 2.96 21.19 -9.95
C GLY A 140 1.53 21.76 -9.92
N GLU A 141 0.52 20.93 -10.18
CA GLU A 141 -0.89 21.29 -9.97
C GLU A 141 -1.14 21.37 -8.47
N SER A 142 -0.89 22.57 -7.92
CA SER A 142 -1.22 22.90 -6.55
C SER A 142 -2.72 22.74 -6.36
N VAL A 143 -3.12 21.67 -5.67
CA VAL A 143 -4.51 21.45 -5.23
C VAL A 143 -4.75 22.44 -4.09
N ALA A 144 -5.07 23.68 -4.47
CA ALA A 144 -5.62 24.72 -3.62
C ALA A 144 -7.07 24.39 -3.23
#